data_AF-A0A348NR27-F1
#
_entry.id   AF-A0A348NR27-F1
#
_cell.length_a   1.000
_cell.length_b   1.000
_cell.length_c   1.000
_cell.angle_alpha   90.00
_cell.angle_beta   90.00
_cell.angle_gamma   90.00
#
_symmetry.space_group_name_H-M   'P 1'
#
loop_
_entity.id
_entity.type
_entity.pdbx_description
1 polymer ?
#
loop_
_entity_poly.entity_id
_entity_poly.type
_entity_poly.pdbx_seq_one_letter_code
_entity_poly.pdbx_strand_id
1 'polypeptide(L)'
;MSTSSATEAKKAPLGGRFVGGAANYIDERTSVSGLVKELGRKIFPDHWSFMLGEIALWSFVVVLLSGTFLTFFFQASMVETHYTGAWLPMRGIPMSAAMESTLHISFDLRGGLLVRQIHHWAA
;
A
#
# COMPACT_ATOMS: atom_id res chain seq x y z
N MET A 1 41.13 41.44 -26.05
CA MET A 1 40.26 40.40 -26.65
C MET A 1 39.35 39.88 -25.55
N SER A 2 38.08 40.26 -25.62
CA SER A 2 37.05 40.04 -24.60
C SER A 2 36.46 38.63 -24.72
N THR A 3 36.42 37.86 -23.63
CA THR A 3 35.63 36.63 -23.53
C THR A 3 34.27 36.97 -22.91
N SER A 4 33.24 37.06 -23.75
CA SER A 4 31.85 37.22 -23.31
C SER A 4 31.36 35.90 -22.70
N SER A 5 30.97 35.92 -21.44
CA SER A 5 30.29 34.82 -20.77
C SER A 5 28.84 34.74 -21.28
N ALA A 6 28.55 33.72 -22.08
CA ALA A 6 27.17 33.40 -22.45
C ALA A 6 26.39 33.03 -21.18
N THR A 7 25.39 33.84 -20.84
CA THR A 7 24.49 33.57 -19.73
C THR A 7 23.48 32.52 -20.18
N GLU A 8 23.59 31.31 -19.65
CA GLU A 8 22.67 30.22 -19.92
C GLU A 8 21.31 30.52 -19.24
N ALA A 9 20.31 30.88 -20.03
CA ALA A 9 18.96 31.16 -19.52
C ALA A 9 18.31 29.85 -19.04
N LYS A 10 18.24 29.67 -17.71
CA LYS A 10 17.51 28.57 -17.05
C LYS A 10 16.03 28.62 -17.44
N LYS A 11 15.63 27.75 -18.37
CA LYS A 11 14.23 27.59 -18.80
C LYS A 11 13.41 27.00 -17.65
N ALA A 12 12.48 27.78 -17.10
CA ALA A 12 11.59 27.32 -16.04
C ALA A 12 10.74 26.12 -16.52
N PRO A 13 10.53 25.08 -15.68
CA PRO A 13 9.79 23.89 -16.10
C PRO A 13 8.33 24.25 -16.39
N LEU A 14 7.85 23.86 -17.58
CA LEU A 14 6.52 24.18 -18.11
C LEU A 14 5.33 23.73 -17.23
N GLY A 15 5.57 22.91 -16.20
CA GLY A 15 4.55 22.48 -15.22
C GLY A 15 4.46 23.31 -13.94
N GLY A 16 5.35 24.28 -13.72
CA GLY A 16 5.50 24.98 -12.43
C GLY A 16 4.34 25.89 -12.03
N ARG A 17 3.57 26.43 -12.99
CA ARG A 17 2.49 27.40 -12.69
C ARG A 17 1.25 26.74 -12.10
N PHE A 18 0.89 25.55 -12.58
CA PHE A 18 -0.26 24.79 -12.06
C PHE A 18 0.05 24.18 -10.69
N VAL A 19 1.24 23.56 -10.55
CA VAL A 19 1.72 23.02 -9.27
C VAL A 19 1.88 24.12 -8.23
N GLY A 20 2.44 25.28 -8.61
CA GLY A 20 2.59 26.44 -7.73
C GLY A 20 1.25 27.06 -7.31
N GLY A 21 0.27 27.13 -8.23
CA GLY A 21 -1.09 27.61 -7.90
C GLY A 21 -1.82 26.68 -6.93
N ALA A 22 -1.74 25.37 -7.13
CA ALA A 22 -2.33 24.38 -6.22
C ALA A 22 -1.66 24.37 -4.85
N ALA A 23 -0.32 24.52 -4.80
CA ALA A 23 0.43 24.62 -3.56
C ALA A 23 0.03 25.85 -2.73
N ASN A 24 -0.07 27.03 -3.38
CA ASN A 24 -0.52 28.25 -2.69
C ASN A 24 -1.96 28.11 -2.17
N TYR A 25 -2.86 27.52 -2.94
CA TYR A 25 -4.25 27.31 -2.52
C TYR A 25 -4.36 26.41 -1.27
N ILE A 26 -3.57 25.34 -1.20
CA ILE A 26 -3.54 24.43 -0.04
C ILE A 26 -2.92 25.15 1.16
N ASP A 27 -1.86 25.92 0.96
CA ASP A 27 -1.18 26.64 2.04
C ASP A 27 -2.04 27.75 2.62
N GLU A 28 -2.74 28.54 1.80
CA GLU A 28 -3.68 29.56 2.27
C GLU A 28 -4.81 28.99 3.16
N ARG A 29 -5.20 27.73 2.91
CA ARG A 29 -6.30 27.06 3.63
C ARG A 29 -5.84 26.33 4.90
N THR A 30 -4.63 25.79 4.90
CA THR A 30 -4.18 24.85 5.94
C THR A 30 -2.89 25.27 6.64
N SER A 31 -2.15 26.25 6.10
CA SER A 31 -0.84 26.71 6.60
C SER A 31 0.14 25.57 6.86
N VAL A 32 0.03 24.46 6.11
CA VAL A 32 0.77 23.22 6.32
C VAL A 32 2.25 23.34 5.91
N SER A 33 2.63 24.41 5.21
CA SER A 33 4.02 24.60 4.76
C SER A 33 5.04 24.64 5.90
N GLY A 34 4.67 25.17 7.07
CA GLY A 34 5.54 25.17 8.25
C GLY A 34 5.83 23.75 8.75
N LEU A 35 4.79 22.93 8.88
CA LEU A 35 4.90 21.54 9.35
C LEU A 35 5.69 20.68 8.35
N VAL A 36 5.45 20.83 7.05
CA VAL A 36 6.16 20.09 6.00
C VAL A 36 7.65 20.45 6.00
N LYS A 37 7.99 21.73 6.19
CA LYS A 37 9.39 22.18 6.26
C LYS A 37 10.12 21.60 7.48
N GLU A 38 9.46 21.56 8.64
CA GLU A 38 10.02 20.96 9.85
C GLU A 38 10.21 19.44 9.70
N LEU A 39 9.23 18.73 9.15
CA LEU A 39 9.32 17.28 8.89
C LEU A 39 10.39 16.95 7.84
N GLY A 40 10.50 17.75 6.78
CA GLY A 40 11.48 17.53 5.70
C GLY A 40 12.94 17.84 6.09
N ARG A 41 13.16 18.63 7.15
CA ARG A 41 14.49 18.92 7.70
C ARG A 41 14.91 17.95 8.82
N LYS A 42 14.11 16.92 9.11
CA LYS A 42 14.43 15.91 10.12
C LYS A 42 15.60 15.05 9.63
N ILE A 43 16.75 15.14 10.29
CA ILE A 43 17.89 14.23 10.05
C ILE A 43 17.57 12.90 10.72
N PHE A 44 17.69 11.81 9.97
CA PHE A 44 17.58 10.45 10.49
C PHE A 44 18.97 9.83 10.63
N PRO A 45 19.26 9.10 11.73
CA PRO A 45 20.50 8.33 11.89
C PRO A 45 20.65 7.25 10.82
N ASP A 46 21.89 6.91 10.44
CA ASP A 46 22.24 5.95 9.39
C ASP A 46 22.56 4.53 9.92
N HIS A 47 22.24 4.26 11.19
CA HIS A 47 22.49 2.96 11.79
C HIS A 47 21.48 1.92 11.30
N TRP A 48 21.97 0.73 10.90
CA TRP A 48 21.15 -0.34 10.31
C TRP A 48 19.95 -0.74 11.18
N SER A 49 20.07 -0.69 12.51
CA SER A 49 18.98 -1.08 13.41
C SER A 49 17.83 -0.08 13.42
N PHE A 50 18.06 1.17 12.99
CA PHE A 50 17.00 2.17 12.83
C PHE A 50 16.00 1.77 11.72
N MET A 51 16.46 1.07 10.68
CA MET A 51 15.62 0.59 9.58
C MET A 51 14.67 -0.55 9.98
N LEU A 52 14.88 -1.20 11.13
CA LEU A 52 13.99 -2.27 11.60
C LEU A 52 12.57 -1.75 11.89
N GLY A 53 12.44 -0.52 12.38
CA GLY A 53 11.13 0.12 12.58
C GLY A 53 10.42 0.41 11.27
N GLU A 54 11.17 0.77 10.23
CA GLU A 54 10.62 0.98 8.89
C GLU A 54 10.15 -0.35 8.27
N ILE A 55 10.87 -1.45 8.48
CA ILE A 55 10.39 -2.79 8.07
C ILE A 55 9.05 -3.12 8.73
N ALA A 56 8.91 -2.87 10.03
CA ALA A 56 7.64 -3.10 10.73
C ALA A 56 6.49 -2.24 10.17
N LEU A 57 6.77 -0.97 9.85
CA LEU A 57 5.78 -0.07 9.24
C LEU A 57 5.36 -0.57 7.84
N TRP A 58 6.31 -0.99 7.00
CA TRP A 58 6.01 -1.51 5.67
C TRP A 58 5.27 -2.84 5.72
N SER A 59 5.65 -3.76 6.62
CA SER A 59 4.90 -4.99 6.85
C SER A 59 3.46 -4.70 7.29
N PHE A 60 3.25 -3.74 8.18
CA PHE A 60 1.92 -3.31 8.60
C PHE A 60 1.07 -2.79 7.42
N VAL A 61 1.65 -1.96 6.54
CA VAL A 61 0.97 -1.48 5.33
C VAL A 61 0.58 -2.65 4.42
N VAL A 62 1.48 -3.62 4.22
CA VAL A 62 1.21 -4.81 3.41
C VAL A 62 0.09 -5.65 4.03
N VAL A 63 0.11 -5.90 5.33
CA VAL A 63 -0.96 -6.62 6.06
C VAL A 63 -2.30 -5.90 5.91
N LEU A 64 -2.33 -4.57 6.06
CA LEU A 64 -3.56 -3.79 5.97
C LEU A 64 -4.19 -3.85 4.57
N LEU A 65 -3.37 -3.66 3.53
CA LEU A 65 -3.85 -3.69 2.14
C LEU A 65 -4.31 -5.09 1.72
N SER A 66 -3.50 -6.11 2.00
CA SER A 66 -3.85 -7.51 1.69
C SER A 66 -5.04 -7.97 2.52
N GLY A 67 -5.12 -7.59 3.80
CA GLY A 67 -6.22 -7.92 4.70
C GLY A 67 -7.53 -7.32 4.23
N THR A 68 -7.52 -6.05 3.82
CA THR A 68 -8.70 -5.39 3.26
C THR A 68 -9.20 -6.11 2.01
N PHE A 69 -8.31 -6.56 1.13
CA PHE A 69 -8.69 -7.40 0.00
C PHE A 69 -9.35 -8.72 0.45
N LEU A 70 -8.77 -9.42 1.42
CA LEU A 70 -9.34 -10.68 1.95
C LEU A 70 -10.74 -10.46 2.55
N THR A 71 -10.98 -9.35 3.24
CA THR A 71 -12.27 -9.08 3.90
C THR A 71 -13.45 -9.00 2.95
N PHE A 72 -13.24 -8.65 1.67
CA PHE A 72 -14.32 -8.62 0.69
C PHE A 72 -14.80 -10.01 0.25
N PHE A 73 -13.97 -11.04 0.42
CA PHE A 73 -14.26 -12.40 -0.05
C PHE A 73 -14.43 -13.42 1.09
N PHE A 74 -14.03 -13.08 2.31
CA PHE A 74 -14.10 -13.98 3.46
C PHE A 74 -15.46 -13.91 4.17
N GLN A 75 -16.06 -15.07 4.44
CA GLN A 75 -17.34 -15.16 5.14
C GLN A 75 -17.15 -15.68 6.57
N ALA A 76 -17.27 -14.79 7.56
CA ALA A 76 -17.10 -15.12 8.98
C ALA A 76 -18.34 -15.81 9.58
N SER A 77 -18.66 -17.04 9.14
CA SER A 77 -19.80 -17.82 9.64
C SER A 77 -19.44 -19.29 9.87
N MET A 78 -20.02 -19.88 10.93
CA MET A 78 -19.88 -21.29 11.30
C MET A 78 -21.06 -22.16 10.84
N VAL A 79 -21.92 -21.64 9.96
CA VAL A 79 -22.98 -22.43 9.32
C VAL A 79 -22.35 -23.59 8.55
N GLU A 80 -22.94 -24.78 8.68
CA GLU A 80 -22.52 -25.97 7.95
C GLU A 80 -22.86 -25.84 6.47
N THR A 81 -21.86 -26.05 5.63
CA THR A 81 -21.92 -25.95 4.17
C THR A 81 -21.12 -27.08 3.54
N HIS A 82 -21.29 -27.30 2.24
CA HIS A 82 -20.53 -28.29 1.48
C HIS A 82 -19.71 -27.58 0.42
N TYR A 83 -18.41 -27.89 0.32
CA TYR A 83 -17.55 -27.27 -0.69
C TYR A 83 -17.89 -27.81 -2.09
N THR A 84 -18.04 -26.89 -3.05
CA THR A 84 -18.38 -27.20 -4.45
C THR A 84 -17.39 -26.61 -5.47
N GLY A 85 -16.33 -25.93 -5.01
CA GLY A 85 -15.34 -25.24 -5.85
C GLY A 85 -14.31 -26.15 -6.53
N ALA A 86 -13.24 -25.57 -7.08
CA ALA A 86 -12.25 -26.25 -7.92
C ALA A 86 -11.37 -27.30 -7.19
N TRP A 87 -11.22 -27.23 -5.86
CA TRP A 87 -10.38 -28.15 -5.10
C TRP A 87 -11.07 -29.51 -4.84
N LEU A 88 -10.89 -30.45 -5.77
CA LEU A 88 -11.53 -31.78 -5.76
C LEU A 88 -11.46 -32.54 -4.43
N PRO A 89 -10.32 -32.59 -3.70
CA PRO A 89 -10.21 -33.42 -2.48
C PRO A 89 -11.16 -33.02 -1.36
N MET A 90 -11.62 -31.78 -1.32
CA MET A 90 -12.52 -31.27 -0.27
C MET A 90 -13.98 -31.20 -0.73
N ARG A 91 -14.30 -31.60 -1.97
CA ARG A 91 -15.63 -31.43 -2.55
C ARG A 91 -16.64 -32.36 -1.88
N GLY A 92 -17.77 -31.81 -1.46
CA GLY A 92 -18.83 -32.56 -0.77
C GLY A 92 -18.55 -32.92 0.69
N ILE A 93 -17.46 -32.43 1.28
CA ILE A 93 -17.20 -32.59 2.71
C ILE A 93 -17.95 -31.48 3.49
N PRO A 94 -18.65 -31.80 4.58
CA PRO A 94 -19.28 -30.79 5.43
C PRO A 94 -18.20 -29.94 6.13
N MET A 95 -18.30 -28.63 6.00
CA MET A 95 -17.39 -27.65 6.62
C MET A 95 -18.10 -26.35 6.94
N SER A 96 -17.48 -25.49 7.76
CA SER A 96 -18.02 -24.16 8.01
C SER A 96 -17.97 -23.27 6.77
N ALA A 97 -18.91 -22.34 6.65
CA ALA A 97 -18.87 -21.30 5.61
C ALA A 97 -17.54 -20.50 5.63
N ALA A 98 -16.92 -20.34 6.80
CA ALA A 98 -15.58 -19.77 6.93
C ALA A 98 -14.50 -20.61 6.23
N MET A 99 -14.54 -21.93 6.37
CA MET A 99 -13.59 -22.83 5.70
C MET A 99 -13.86 -22.88 4.18
N GLU A 100 -15.13 -22.91 3.77
CA GLU A 100 -15.53 -22.89 2.37
C GLU A 100 -15.01 -21.61 1.66
N SER A 101 -15.29 -20.44 2.22
CA SER A 101 -14.83 -19.16 1.67
C SER A 101 -13.29 -19.05 1.66
N THR A 102 -12.62 -19.65 2.64
CA THR A 102 -11.15 -19.74 2.67
C THR A 102 -10.58 -20.56 1.51
N LEU A 103 -11.20 -21.69 1.18
CA LEU A 103 -10.83 -22.52 0.02
C LEU A 103 -11.14 -21.81 -1.29
N HIS A 104 -12.30 -21.14 -1.37
CA HIS A 104 -12.70 -20.36 -2.53
C HIS A 104 -11.69 -19.25 -2.85
N ILE A 105 -11.25 -18.47 -1.85
CA ILE A 105 -10.20 -17.45 -2.04
C ILE A 105 -8.90 -18.09 -2.54
N SER A 106 -8.54 -19.27 -2.05
CA SER A 106 -7.30 -19.94 -2.46
C SER A 106 -7.31 -20.48 -3.88
N PHE A 107 -8.40 -21.13 -4.30
CA PHE A 107 -8.37 -21.95 -5.51
C PHE A 107 -9.25 -21.41 -6.65
N ASP A 108 -10.31 -20.68 -6.31
CA ASP A 108 -11.31 -20.21 -7.28
C ASP A 108 -11.08 -18.73 -7.66
N LEU A 109 -10.48 -17.95 -6.77
CA LEU A 109 -10.17 -16.53 -7.00
C LEU A 109 -8.78 -16.34 -7.64
N ARG A 110 -8.72 -15.63 -8.78
CA ARG A 110 -7.46 -15.32 -9.47
C ARG A 110 -6.53 -14.50 -8.56
N GLY A 111 -5.36 -15.05 -8.26
CA GLY A 111 -4.38 -14.42 -7.38
C GLY A 111 -4.75 -14.46 -5.89
N GLY A 112 -5.88 -15.06 -5.50
CA GLY A 112 -6.32 -15.07 -4.11
C GLY A 112 -5.38 -15.85 -3.18
N LEU A 113 -4.82 -16.99 -3.63
CA LEU A 113 -3.79 -17.71 -2.88
C LEU A 113 -2.56 -16.84 -2.61
N LEU A 114 -2.09 -16.11 -3.63
CA LEU A 114 -0.92 -15.23 -3.50
C LEU A 114 -1.17 -14.15 -2.45
N VAL A 115 -2.32 -13.47 -2.51
CA VAL A 115 -2.64 -12.41 -1.54
C VAL A 115 -2.77 -12.98 -0.12
N ARG A 116 -3.36 -14.17 0.05
CA ARG A 116 -3.42 -14.85 1.36
C ARG A 116 -2.04 -15.18 1.91
N GLN A 117 -1.13 -15.66 1.06
CA GLN A 117 0.25 -15.96 1.46
C GLN A 117 0.98 -14.67 1.84
N ILE A 118 0.89 -13.62 1.03
CA ILE A 118 1.48 -12.31 1.34
C ILE A 118 0.96 -11.78 2.68
N HIS A 119 -0.35 -11.87 2.92
CA HIS A 119 -0.95 -11.45 4.18
C HIS A 119 -0.40 -12.24 5.37
N HIS A 120 -0.27 -13.56 5.24
CA HIS A 120 0.25 -14.42 6.29
C HIS A 120 1.75 -14.19 6.57
N TRP A 121 2.57 -13.96 5.54
CA TRP A 121 4.00 -13.68 5.70
C TRP A 121 4.30 -12.28 6.21
N ALA A 122 3.40 -11.32 5.97
CA ALA A 122 3.56 -9.95 6.44
C ALA A 122 3.10 -9.74 7.89
N ALA A 123 2.28 -10.67 8.42
CA ALA A 123 1.78 -10.67 9.80
C ALA A 123 2.81 -11.25 10.78
#